data_AF-A0A817C524-F1
#
_entry.id   AF-A0A817C524-F1
#
_cell.length_a   1.000
_cell.length_b   1.000
_cell.length_c   1.000
_cell.angle_alpha   90.00
_cell.angle_beta   90.00
_cell.angle_gamma   90.00
#
_symmetry.space_group_name_H-M   'P 1'
#
loop_
_entity.id
_entity.type
_entity.pdbx_description
1 polymer ?
#
loop_
_entity_poly.entity_id
_entity_poly.type
_entity_poly.pdbx_seq_one_letter_code
_entity_poly.pdbx_strand_id
1 'polypeptide(L)'
;MGGAVVSMFAIKYPNYVSMICLLAPPANEQCETDLIQQLRSGIYSALLPETSEQLYAMINMLTVKKINLPRPFLNGFLHLRLRLLDEHKRVLSSLLEYDYPHLEEYYQKLRQMDKPALILWGRQDRVC
;
A
#
# COMPACT_ATOMS: atom_id res chain seq x y z
N MET A 1 -2.61 0.07 1.29
CA MET A 1 -4.01 0.06 0.76
C MET A 1 -4.92 -0.93 1.48
N GLY A 2 -4.67 -2.25 1.45
CA GLY A 2 -5.58 -3.25 2.04
C GLY A 2 -5.88 -3.03 3.54
N GLY A 3 -4.86 -2.66 4.33
CA GLY A 3 -5.06 -2.32 5.75
C GLY A 3 -6.03 -1.16 5.99
N ALA A 4 -6.05 -0.16 5.10
CA ALA A 4 -7.04 0.92 5.17
C ALA A 4 -8.46 0.41 4.87
N VAL A 5 -8.63 -0.44 3.86
CA VAL A 5 -9.96 -1.01 3.52
C VAL A 5 -10.50 -1.86 4.67
N VAL A 6 -9.68 -2.75 5.23
CA VAL A 6 -10.07 -3.62 6.35
C VAL A 6 -10.46 -2.82 7.59
N SER A 7 -9.67 -1.80 7.91
CA SER A 7 -9.96 -0.95 9.06
C SER A 7 -11.26 -0.13 8.85
N MET A 8 -11.58 0.31 7.63
CA MET A 8 -12.84 1.00 7.31
C MET A 8 -14.02 0.07 7.46
N PHE A 9 -13.85 -1.17 7.00
CA PHE A 9 -14.84 -2.23 7.19
C PHE A 9 -15.08 -2.51 8.68
N ALA A 10 -14.02 -2.64 9.48
CA ALA A 10 -14.12 -2.94 10.91
C ALA A 10 -14.82 -1.83 11.71
N ILE A 11 -14.53 -0.56 11.39
CA ILE A 11 -15.22 0.59 12.00
C ILE A 11 -16.70 0.61 11.61
N LYS A 12 -17.01 0.35 10.33
CA LYS A 12 -18.40 0.42 9.83
C LYS A 12 -19.26 -0.76 10.28
N TYR A 13 -18.66 -1.94 10.43
CA TYR A 13 -19.34 -3.21 10.68
C TYR A 13 -18.71 -3.99 11.84
N PRO A 14 -18.61 -3.41 13.05
CA PRO A 14 -17.85 -4.00 14.17
C PRO A 14 -18.41 -5.35 14.65
N ASN A 15 -19.70 -5.60 14.46
CA ASN A 15 -20.34 -6.87 14.82
C ASN A 15 -19.91 -8.04 13.93
N TYR A 16 -19.35 -7.76 12.75
CA TYR A 16 -18.87 -8.77 11.81
C TYR A 16 -17.36 -9.02 11.92
N VAL A 17 -16.69 -8.34 12.85
CA VAL A 17 -15.25 -8.42 13.04
C VAL A 17 -14.93 -8.93 14.44
N SER A 18 -14.20 -10.06 14.50
CA SER A 18 -13.69 -10.62 15.74
C SER A 18 -12.29 -10.12 16.08
N MET A 19 -11.47 -9.82 15.06
CA MET A 19 -10.10 -9.35 15.18
C MET A 19 -9.68 -8.63 13.89
N ILE A 20 -8.77 -7.66 13.99
CA ILE A 20 -8.09 -7.07 12.83
C ILE A 20 -6.59 -7.42 12.82
N CYS A 21 -6.06 -7.71 11.63
CA CYS A 21 -4.62 -7.85 11.39
C CYS A 21 -4.21 -6.87 10.30
N LEU A 22 -3.34 -5.92 10.66
CA LEU A 22 -2.87 -4.87 9.78
C LEU A 22 -1.38 -5.10 9.50
N LEU A 23 -1.06 -5.45 8.27
CA LEU A 23 0.30 -5.62 7.78
C LEU A 23 0.70 -4.35 7.03
N ALA A 24 1.64 -3.58 7.58
CA ALA A 24 2.06 -2.28 7.05
C ALA A 24 0.86 -1.44 6.56
N PRO A 25 -0.15 -1.15 7.42
CA PRO A 25 -1.22 -0.25 7.03
C PRO A 25 -0.61 1.10 6.62
N PRO A 26 -1.26 1.90 5.76
CA PRO A 26 -0.74 3.23 5.45
C PRO A 26 -0.52 4.01 6.76
N ALA A 27 0.63 4.67 6.91
CA ALA A 27 0.91 5.49 8.07
C ALA A 27 0.27 6.88 7.93
N ASN A 28 0.37 7.66 9.01
CA ASN A 28 -0.05 9.05 9.00
C ASN A 28 0.85 9.91 8.08
N GLU A 29 0.36 11.09 7.71
CA GLU A 29 1.07 12.05 6.85
C GLU A 29 2.45 12.50 7.38
N GLN A 30 2.76 12.16 8.64
CA GLN A 30 4.02 12.46 9.30
C GLN A 30 5.13 11.44 8.99
N CYS A 31 4.81 10.29 8.39
CA CYS A 31 5.81 9.32 7.95
C CYS A 31 6.30 9.67 6.55
N GLU A 32 7.51 10.21 6.47
CA GLU A 32 8.15 10.48 5.17
C GLU A 32 8.91 9.23 4.70
N THR A 33 8.30 8.46 3.81
CA THR A 33 8.90 7.25 3.22
C THR A 33 9.46 7.51 1.83
N ASP A 34 10.37 6.65 1.36
CA ASP A 34 10.90 6.71 -0.01
C ASP A 34 9.78 6.74 -1.06
N LEU A 35 8.69 5.99 -0.85
CA LEU A 35 7.55 5.99 -1.75
C LEU A 35 6.85 7.36 -1.75
N ILE A 36 6.58 7.93 -0.59
CA ILE A 36 5.92 9.25 -0.50
C ILE A 36 6.77 10.33 -1.18
N GLN A 37 8.09 10.29 -1.01
CA GLN A 37 9.02 11.20 -1.70
C GLN A 37 8.99 11.02 -3.23
N GLN A 38 8.98 9.78 -3.70
CA GLN A 38 8.88 9.48 -5.13
C GLN A 38 7.54 9.95 -5.73
N LEU A 39 6.43 9.69 -5.06
CA LEU A 39 5.10 10.11 -5.50
C LEU A 39 4.98 11.64 -5.56
N ARG A 40 5.49 12.36 -4.56
CA ARG A 40 5.56 13.84 -4.57
C ARG A 40 6.42 14.38 -5.71
N SER A 41 7.44 13.64 -6.12
CA SER A 41 8.32 13.98 -7.25
C SER A 41 7.76 13.55 -8.60
N GLY A 42 6.54 12.99 -8.65
CA GLY A 42 5.92 12.49 -9.88
C GLY A 42 6.50 11.16 -10.41
N ILE A 43 7.30 10.46 -9.59
CA ILE A 43 7.89 9.16 -9.93
C ILE A 43 6.93 8.06 -9.47
N TYR A 44 6.17 7.51 -10.41
CA TYR A 44 5.17 6.46 -10.12
C TYR A 44 5.64 5.04 -10.39
N SER A 45 6.85 4.84 -10.92
CA SER A 45 7.37 3.51 -11.30
C SER A 45 7.47 2.52 -10.12
N ALA A 46 7.54 3.03 -8.89
CA ALA A 46 7.46 2.24 -7.66
C ALA A 46 6.08 1.63 -7.37
N LEU A 47 5.02 2.08 -8.05
CA LEU A 47 3.68 1.49 -7.97
C LEU A 47 3.17 1.00 -9.33
N LEU A 48 3.61 1.64 -10.42
CA LEU A 48 3.16 1.42 -11.79
C LEU A 48 4.37 1.12 -12.70
N PRO A 49 5.02 -0.05 -12.55
CA PRO A 49 6.12 -0.42 -13.44
C PRO A 49 5.58 -0.75 -14.83
N GLU A 50 6.23 -0.19 -15.85
CA GLU A 50 5.92 -0.41 -17.26
C GLU A 50 7.00 -1.26 -17.97
N THR A 51 8.17 -1.45 -17.35
CA THR A 51 9.24 -2.33 -17.84
C THR A 51 9.66 -3.37 -16.79
N SER A 52 10.36 -4.42 -17.22
CA SER A 52 10.84 -5.48 -16.32
C SER A 52 11.91 -4.97 -15.34
N GLU A 53 12.70 -3.99 -15.76
CA GLU A 53 13.67 -3.29 -14.91
C GLU A 53 12.96 -2.46 -13.84
N GLN A 54 11.90 -1.73 -14.22
CA GLN A 54 11.08 -0.98 -13.26
C GLN A 54 10.36 -1.92 -12.30
N LEU A 55 9.84 -3.05 -12.78
CA LEU A 55 9.20 -4.06 -11.93
C LEU A 55 10.20 -4.66 -10.94
N TYR A 56 11.42 -4.94 -11.39
CA TYR A 56 12.48 -5.43 -10.52
C TYR A 56 12.91 -4.37 -9.49
N ALA A 57 13.01 -3.10 -9.89
CA ALA A 57 13.28 -1.99 -8.98
C ALA A 57 12.16 -1.84 -7.93
N MET A 58 10.89 -1.93 -8.34
CA MET A 58 9.72 -1.95 -7.44
C MET A 58 9.82 -3.09 -6.42
N ILE A 59 10.08 -4.32 -6.86
CA ILE A 59 10.22 -5.47 -5.94
C ILE A 59 11.35 -5.25 -4.94
N ASN A 60 12.49 -4.73 -5.40
CA ASN A 60 13.62 -4.40 -4.53
C ASN A 60 13.33 -3.24 -3.59
N MET A 61 12.38 -2.37 -3.89
CA MET A 61 11.92 -1.33 -2.98
C MET A 61 11.03 -1.93 -1.88
N LEU A 62 10.12 -2.81 -2.26
CA LEU A 62 9.15 -3.47 -1.37
C LEU A 62 9.76 -4.53 -0.45
N THR A 63 11.00 -4.98 -0.72
CA THR A 63 11.64 -6.08 0.03
C THR A 63 13.05 -5.73 0.48
N VAL A 64 13.39 -6.11 1.72
CA VAL A 64 14.76 -5.97 2.25
C VAL A 64 15.66 -7.08 1.68
N LYS A 65 15.17 -8.32 1.76
CA LYS A 65 15.87 -9.48 1.20
C LYS A 65 15.61 -9.51 -0.29
N LYS A 66 16.65 -9.21 -1.08
CA LYS A 66 16.59 -9.23 -2.55
C LYS A 66 16.02 -10.55 -3.05
N ILE A 67 14.99 -10.44 -3.90
CA ILE A 67 14.38 -11.59 -4.56
C ILE A 67 14.85 -11.57 -6.02
N ASN A 68 15.66 -12.56 -6.38
CA ASN A 68 16.10 -12.74 -7.76
C ASN A 68 15.06 -13.57 -8.52
N LEU A 69 14.07 -12.90 -9.11
CA LEU A 69 13.11 -13.56 -10.00
C LEU A 69 13.69 -13.70 -11.42
N PRO A 70 13.65 -14.89 -12.04
CA PRO A 70 14.04 -15.04 -13.44
C PRO A 70 13.18 -14.16 -14.36
N ARG A 71 13.80 -13.63 -15.42
CA ARG A 71 13.14 -12.72 -16.39
C ARG A 71 11.79 -13.21 -16.91
N PRO A 72 11.57 -14.50 -17.22
CA PRO A 72 10.26 -14.97 -17.67
C PRO A 72 9.12 -14.70 -16.67
N PHE A 73 9.39 -14.82 -15.37
CA PHE A 73 8.40 -14.52 -14.34
C PHE A 73 8.11 -13.03 -14.27
N LEU A 74 9.15 -12.18 -14.29
CA LEU A 74 8.99 -10.73 -14.32
C LEU A 74 8.15 -10.30 -15.53
N ASN A 75 8.43 -10.84 -16.71
CA ASN A 75 7.68 -10.54 -17.92
C ASN A 75 6.20 -11.01 -17.81
N GLY A 76 5.95 -12.18 -17.21
CA GLY A 76 4.59 -12.67 -16.97
C GLY A 76 3.80 -11.75 -16.05
N PHE A 77 4.39 -11.33 -14.92
CA PHE A 77 3.77 -10.37 -14.00
C PHE A 77 3.54 -9.02 -14.67
N LEU A 78 4.54 -8.50 -15.40
CA LEU A 78 4.44 -7.24 -16.12
C LEU A 78 3.31 -7.27 -17.14
N HIS A 79 3.21 -8.34 -17.94
CA HIS A 79 2.16 -8.52 -18.94
C HIS A 79 0.75 -8.46 -18.34
N LEU A 80 0.55 -9.11 -17.18
CA LEU A 80 -0.74 -9.04 -16.48
C LEU A 80 -1.03 -7.64 -15.95
N ARG A 81 -0.01 -6.93 -15.43
CA ARG A 81 -0.18 -5.57 -14.91
C ARG A 81 -0.45 -4.55 -16.00
N LEU A 82 0.24 -4.65 -17.14
CA LEU A 82 0.08 -3.74 -18.27
C LEU A 82 -1.34 -3.79 -18.86
N ARG A 83 -1.99 -4.96 -18.83
CA ARG A 83 -3.40 -5.11 -19.25
C ARG A 83 -4.39 -4.29 -18.42
N LEU A 84 -4.01 -3.90 -17.20
CA LEU A 84 -4.81 -3.15 -16.25
C LEU A 84 -4.16 -1.80 -15.91
N LEU A 85 -3.23 -1.32 -16.75
CA LEU A 85 -2.42 -0.16 -16.43
C LEU A 85 -3.28 1.10 -16.26
N ASP A 86 -4.26 1.29 -17.13
CA ASP A 86 -5.14 2.45 -17.10
C ASP A 86 -6.03 2.43 -15.85
N GLU A 87 -6.54 1.27 -15.46
CA GLU A 87 -7.27 1.06 -14.22
C GLU A 87 -6.39 1.34 -13.00
N HIS A 88 -5.16 0.83 -12.98
CA HIS A 88 -4.22 1.11 -11.91
C HIS A 88 -3.86 2.60 -11.81
N LYS A 89 -3.71 3.30 -12.96
CA LYS A 89 -3.48 4.75 -13.01
C LYS A 89 -4.68 5.49 -12.43
N ARG A 90 -5.90 5.16 -12.83
CA ARG A 90 -7.13 5.75 -12.27
C ARG A 90 -7.22 5.53 -10.76
N VAL A 91 -7.00 4.31 -10.29
CA VAL A 91 -7.03 3.99 -8.84
C VAL A 91 -5.98 4.78 -8.08
N LEU A 92 -4.75 4.89 -8.60
CA LEU A 92 -3.70 5.65 -7.94
C LEU A 92 -4.02 7.14 -7.90
N SER A 93 -4.48 7.73 -9.01
CA SER A 93 -4.94 9.12 -9.05
C SER A 93 -6.06 9.35 -8.04
N SER A 94 -7.07 8.47 -7.98
CA SER A 94 -8.12 8.56 -6.99
C SER A 94 -7.58 8.47 -5.57
N LEU A 95 -6.59 7.63 -5.27
CA LEU A 95 -5.99 7.52 -3.94
C LEU A 95 -5.16 8.75 -3.54
N LEU A 96 -4.53 9.43 -4.50
CA LEU A 96 -3.73 10.65 -4.26
C LEU A 96 -4.60 11.90 -4.15
N GLU A 97 -5.70 11.94 -4.92
CA GLU A 97 -6.71 13.01 -4.87
C GLU A 97 -7.67 12.83 -3.69
N TYR A 98 -7.79 11.61 -3.16
CA TYR A 98 -8.52 11.36 -1.93
C TYR A 98 -7.74 11.98 -0.78
N ASP A 99 -8.01 13.26 -0.55
CA ASP A 99 -7.75 13.92 0.70
C ASP A 99 -8.37 13.02 1.77
N TYR A 100 -7.58 12.42 2.65
CA TYR A 100 -8.08 11.62 3.76
C TYR A 100 -8.45 12.62 4.86
N PRO A 101 -9.63 13.30 4.84
CA PRO A 101 -9.84 14.50 5.63
C PRO A 101 -10.05 14.17 7.12
N HIS A 102 -9.87 12.90 7.47
CA HIS A 102 -10.24 12.29 8.74
C HIS A 102 -9.27 11.14 9.10
N LEU A 103 -8.05 11.05 8.55
CA LEU A 103 -7.13 9.95 8.87
C LEU A 103 -6.91 9.82 10.39
N GLU A 104 -6.79 10.95 11.09
CA GLU A 104 -6.68 10.97 12.55
C GLU A 104 -7.99 10.56 13.24
N GLU A 105 -9.15 11.07 12.80
CA GLU A 105 -10.46 10.65 13.34
C GLU A 105 -10.69 9.14 13.14
N TYR A 106 -10.19 8.63 12.03
CA TYR A 106 -10.24 7.23 11.68
C TYR A 106 -9.35 6.38 12.58
N TYR A 107 -8.10 6.79 12.82
CA TYR A 107 -7.26 6.13 13.81
C TYR A 107 -7.85 6.22 15.22
N GLN A 108 -8.53 7.32 15.57
CA GLN A 108 -9.24 7.44 16.84
C GLN A 108 -10.37 6.41 16.95
N LYS A 109 -11.19 6.25 15.91
CA LYS A 109 -12.25 5.21 15.87
C LYS A 109 -11.67 3.79 15.97
N LEU A 110 -10.54 3.51 15.31
CA LEU A 110 -9.84 2.23 15.47
C LEU A 110 -9.32 2.02 16.89
N ARG A 111 -8.74 3.05 17.53
CA ARG A 111 -8.25 2.98 18.92
C ARG A 111 -9.37 2.76 19.93
N GLN A 112 -10.57 3.23 19.63
CA GLN A 112 -11.76 3.06 20.48
C GLN A 112 -12.45 1.71 20.28
N MET A 113 -12.03 0.91 19.29
CA MET A 113 -12.66 -0.35 18.99
C MET A 113 -12.29 -1.41 20.04
N ASP A 114 -13.30 -2.02 20.66
CA ASP A 114 -13.13 -3.09 21.66
C ASP A 114 -12.86 -4.46 21.01
N LYS A 115 -12.00 -4.49 19.99
CA LYS A 115 -11.65 -5.71 19.25
C LYS A 115 -10.13 -5.89 19.26
N PRO A 116 -9.63 -7.13 19.41
CA PRO A 116 -8.21 -7.41 19.27
C PRO A 116 -7.66 -6.91 17.94
N ALA A 117 -6.52 -6.24 18.00
CA ALA A 117 -5.80 -5.74 16.83
C ALA A 117 -4.34 -6.20 16.87
N LEU A 118 -3.88 -6.83 15.78
CA LEU A 118 -2.48 -7.10 15.53
C LEU A 118 -1.98 -6.14 14.46
N ILE A 119 -0.98 -5.32 14.80
CA ILE A 119 -0.32 -4.42 13.85
C ILE A 119 1.11 -4.90 13.68
N LEU A 120 1.47 -5.27 12.45
CA LEU A 120 2.81 -5.73 12.10
C LEU A 120 3.45 -4.76 11.11
N TRP A 121 4.69 -4.38 11.39
CA TRP A 121 5.46 -3.48 10.54
C TRP A 121 6.85 -4.04 10.26
N GLY A 122 7.32 -3.86 9.02
CA GLY A 122 8.71 -4.13 8.68
C GLY A 122 9.59 -2.99 9.20
N ARG A 123 10.62 -3.28 10.02
CA ARG A 123 11.52 -2.24 10.54
C ARG A 123 12.17 -1.35 9.46
N GLN A 124 12.29 -1.87 8.24
CA GLN A 124 12.88 -1.21 7.08
C GLN A 124 11.85 -0.99 5.96
N ASP A 125 10.57 -0.87 6.31
CA ASP A 125 9.53 -0.50 5.37
C ASP A 125 9.86 0.88 4.77
N ARG A 126 9.70 1.00 3.46
CA ARG A 126 9.99 2.20 2.65
C ARG A 126 8.74 2.70 1.91
N VAL A 127 7.58 2.11 2.21
CA VAL A 127 6.32 2.29 1.49
C VAL A 127 5.35 3.06 2.36
N CYS A 128 5.10 2.55 3.56
CA CYS A 128 4.10 3.03 4.50
C CYS A 128 4.74 3.73 5.68
#